data_AF-A0A3L7T923-F1
#
_entry.id   AF-A0A3L7T923-F1
#
_cell.length_a   1.000
_cell.length_b   1.000
_cell.length_c   1.000
_cell.angle_alpha   90.00
_cell.angle_beta   90.00
_cell.angle_gamma   90.00
#
_symmetry.space_group_name_H-M   'P 1'
#
loop_
_entity.id
_entity.type
_entity.pdbx_description
1 polymer ?
#
loop_
_entity_poly.entity_id
_entity_poly.type
_entity_poly.pdbx_seq_one_letter_code
_entity_poly.pdbx_strand_id
1 'polypeptide(L)'
;MKTFARSFASRAMAAVALLLALSAHAGDLTFLDVPRVSVQDPAVFRAIFERSRTELVRVAIFGDSQETAPNGWGVHYLAHINAGLAKIYGPTGESNLLSNTTQTSVPYWLATTHASAAIVASTVPTSAVVPGISNAALLSGAKALDDSQRSVFLHDASRCIDSTLNGGPWFDQKGPFVADVLAIATPNSPGIRWSNAPTDGNDPDATAAVVQSGLFTFNRATAAGTHVWFTTPVLEFASRRHLQIALSGNSSRGGAEVVGIRFRSVSAARGITVQSFSDGGLRLPHLIEQFGASGSQLRALAPSVAVLHYGANDAGNGITSQLWRTQLLAAIAWIRAAMQDPQFPIIIAAELQIGGADATAMIDRMPVVAHEIALEDAHVLALNLLRITHEEYGWGPRGAMSWRPYLADTAHFVPYAQRLLAAAFVGELRSSLTIADPSCATSNWADCVRSWGAYCAFGGCAAVIDQDAIELELEWAGVGSSCDDNDSDGYPDLCPPLGAADFNRDGFIDAGDLAYLLGAWGQLNSAADLSGDGVVGAEDLAQFLAAWNP
;
A
#
# COMPACT_ATOMS: atom_id res chain seq x y z
N MET A 1 11.76 -35.09 -34.85
CA MET A 1 10.97 -33.86 -34.57
C MET A 1 9.47 -34.06 -34.35
N LYS A 2 8.89 -35.28 -34.38
CA LYS A 2 7.47 -35.52 -34.01
C LYS A 2 7.25 -36.18 -32.64
N THR A 3 8.32 -36.60 -31.96
CA THR A 3 8.27 -37.34 -30.68
C THR A 3 8.49 -36.46 -29.44
N PHE A 4 9.06 -35.27 -29.57
CA PHE A 4 9.30 -34.35 -28.43
C PHE A 4 8.05 -33.53 -28.04
N ALA A 5 7.19 -33.18 -29.00
CA ALA A 5 5.98 -32.37 -28.74
C ALA A 5 4.88 -33.12 -27.97
N ARG A 6 4.84 -34.46 -28.03
CA ARG A 6 3.85 -35.29 -27.31
C ARG A 6 4.18 -35.43 -25.81
N SER A 7 5.44 -35.30 -25.42
CA SER A 7 5.87 -35.43 -24.02
C SER A 7 5.51 -34.19 -23.18
N PHE A 8 5.56 -32.99 -23.77
CA PHE A 8 5.23 -31.74 -23.09
C PHE A 8 3.72 -31.57 -22.89
N ALA A 9 2.91 -31.87 -23.91
CA ALA A 9 1.45 -31.86 -23.81
C ALA A 9 0.91 -32.92 -22.83
N SER A 10 1.58 -34.07 -22.74
CA SER A 10 1.23 -35.14 -21.78
C SER A 10 1.54 -34.76 -20.33
N ARG A 11 2.60 -33.99 -20.07
CA ARG A 11 2.95 -33.49 -18.72
C ARG A 11 2.06 -32.33 -18.27
N ALA A 12 1.70 -31.44 -19.18
CA ALA A 12 0.74 -30.35 -18.91
C ALA A 12 -0.68 -30.90 -18.64
N MET A 13 -1.15 -31.88 -19.43
CA MET A 13 -2.41 -32.57 -19.13
C MET A 13 -2.35 -33.41 -17.85
N ALA A 14 -1.20 -34.01 -17.51
CA ALA A 14 -1.04 -34.75 -16.26
C ALA A 14 -1.05 -33.81 -15.03
N ALA A 15 -0.49 -32.60 -15.13
CA ALA A 15 -0.57 -31.59 -14.06
C ALA A 15 -2.00 -31.07 -13.86
N VAL A 16 -2.73 -30.81 -14.96
CA VAL A 16 -4.16 -30.42 -14.91
C VAL A 16 -5.04 -31.57 -14.42
N ALA A 17 -4.73 -32.82 -14.80
CA ALA A 17 -5.42 -34.00 -14.30
C ALA A 17 -5.08 -34.33 -12.84
N LEU A 18 -3.90 -33.97 -12.35
CA LEU A 18 -3.53 -34.11 -10.93
C LEU A 18 -4.26 -33.07 -10.07
N LEU A 19 -4.44 -31.84 -10.58
CA LEU A 19 -5.29 -30.81 -9.98
C LEU A 19 -6.79 -31.20 -9.98
N LEU A 20 -7.27 -31.88 -11.02
CA LEU A 20 -8.65 -32.39 -11.10
C LEU A 20 -8.88 -33.71 -10.32
N ALA A 21 -7.82 -34.49 -10.06
CA ALA A 21 -7.90 -35.73 -9.27
C ALA A 21 -7.70 -35.52 -7.77
N LEU A 22 -7.15 -34.38 -7.35
CA LEU A 22 -7.15 -33.90 -5.96
C LEU A 22 -8.54 -33.44 -5.49
N SER A 23 -9.49 -33.27 -6.42
CA SER A 23 -10.87 -32.85 -6.11
C SER A 23 -11.74 -33.95 -5.45
N ALA A 24 -11.17 -35.10 -5.10
CA ALA A 24 -11.94 -36.21 -4.54
C ALA A 24 -11.86 -36.35 -3.01
N HIS A 25 -10.96 -35.68 -2.28
CA HIS A 25 -10.92 -35.66 -0.80
C HIS A 25 -10.13 -34.43 -0.27
N ALA A 26 -10.75 -33.24 -0.13
CA ALA A 26 -10.14 -32.09 0.57
C ALA A 26 -11.19 -30.97 0.77
N GLY A 27 -11.03 -30.13 1.80
CA GLY A 27 -11.86 -28.93 1.99
C GLY A 27 -11.72 -27.91 0.85
N ASP A 28 -12.45 -26.79 0.93
CA ASP A 28 -12.33 -25.69 -0.04
C ASP A 28 -10.89 -25.15 -0.07
N LEU A 29 -10.29 -25.05 -1.27
CA LEU A 29 -8.93 -24.50 -1.48
C LEU A 29 -8.83 -23.09 -0.86
N THR A 30 -7.69 -22.74 -0.30
CA THR A 30 -7.43 -21.45 0.37
C THR A 30 -6.26 -20.69 -0.26
N PHE A 31 -5.99 -19.48 0.23
CA PHE A 31 -4.84 -18.68 -0.20
C PHE A 31 -3.48 -19.36 0.04
N LEU A 32 -3.40 -20.35 0.95
CA LEU A 32 -2.20 -21.14 1.21
C LEU A 32 -1.94 -22.20 0.12
N ASP A 33 -2.99 -22.60 -0.60
CA ASP A 33 -2.91 -23.64 -1.63
C ASP A 33 -2.46 -23.11 -3.00
N VAL A 34 -2.37 -21.79 -3.18
CA VAL A 34 -1.93 -21.15 -4.42
C VAL A 34 -0.64 -20.33 -4.23
N PRO A 35 0.22 -20.19 -5.26
CA PRO A 35 1.51 -19.50 -5.12
C PRO A 35 1.39 -18.04 -4.66
N ARG A 36 2.49 -17.48 -4.14
CA ARG A 36 2.62 -16.04 -3.85
C ARG A 36 2.41 -15.17 -5.08
N VAL A 37 2.88 -15.64 -6.24
CA VAL A 37 2.70 -14.99 -7.54
C VAL A 37 2.27 -16.00 -8.58
N SER A 38 1.26 -15.64 -9.36
CA SER A 38 0.76 -16.43 -10.49
C SER A 38 0.81 -15.59 -11.74
N VAL A 39 1.54 -16.05 -12.76
CA VAL A 39 1.71 -15.36 -14.04
C VAL A 39 2.13 -16.37 -15.10
N GLN A 40 1.50 -16.35 -16.29
CA GLN A 40 1.92 -17.22 -17.39
C GLN A 40 3.20 -16.72 -18.06
N ASP A 41 3.29 -15.41 -18.34
CA ASP A 41 4.42 -14.79 -19.01
C ASP A 41 5.04 -13.67 -18.14
N PRO A 42 5.94 -14.02 -17.20
CA PRO A 42 6.62 -13.03 -16.38
C PRO A 42 7.49 -12.07 -17.21
N ALA A 43 7.86 -12.43 -18.44
CA ALA A 43 8.68 -11.55 -19.29
C ALA A 43 7.91 -10.31 -19.74
N VAL A 44 6.59 -10.39 -19.94
CA VAL A 44 5.73 -9.23 -20.24
C VAL A 44 5.80 -8.19 -19.12
N PHE A 45 5.58 -8.62 -17.87
CA PHE A 45 5.61 -7.73 -16.71
C PHE A 45 7.03 -7.22 -16.44
N ARG A 46 8.03 -8.11 -16.52
CA ARG A 46 9.44 -7.71 -16.37
C ARG A 46 9.82 -6.64 -17.39
N ALA A 47 9.42 -6.79 -18.65
CA ALA A 47 9.73 -5.81 -19.69
C ALA A 47 9.10 -4.43 -19.38
N ILE A 48 7.86 -4.40 -18.91
CA ILE A 48 7.19 -3.15 -18.52
C ILE A 48 8.01 -2.42 -17.46
N PHE A 49 8.39 -3.10 -16.38
CA PHE A 49 9.13 -2.48 -15.28
C PHE A 49 10.58 -2.15 -15.65
N GLU A 50 11.28 -2.98 -16.43
CA GLU A 50 12.65 -2.69 -16.86
C GLU A 50 12.74 -1.49 -17.82
N ARG A 51 11.68 -1.18 -18.60
CA ARG A 51 11.60 0.08 -19.36
C ARG A 51 11.74 1.31 -18.47
N SER A 52 11.38 1.20 -17.18
CA SER A 52 11.50 2.33 -16.25
C SER A 52 12.93 2.84 -16.09
N ARG A 53 13.95 2.08 -16.48
CA ARG A 53 15.35 2.56 -16.47
C ARG A 53 15.60 3.68 -17.49
N THR A 54 14.79 3.76 -18.54
CA THR A 54 14.96 4.71 -19.65
C THR A 54 13.70 5.51 -19.99
N GLU A 55 12.53 5.06 -19.53
CA GLU A 55 11.22 5.64 -19.84
C GLU A 55 10.37 5.78 -18.56
N LEU A 56 9.34 6.62 -18.59
CA LEU A 56 8.39 6.72 -17.48
C LEU A 56 7.40 5.56 -17.54
N VAL A 57 7.31 4.81 -16.44
CA VAL A 57 6.28 3.77 -16.25
C VAL A 57 5.28 4.29 -15.23
N ARG A 58 4.01 4.36 -15.63
CA ARG A 58 2.92 4.82 -14.75
C ARG A 58 2.11 3.62 -14.29
N VAL A 59 2.02 3.45 -12.98
CA VAL A 59 1.20 2.39 -12.36
C VAL A 59 -0.08 3.02 -11.85
N ALA A 60 -1.22 2.51 -12.30
CA ALA A 60 -2.54 2.87 -11.79
C ALA A 60 -2.94 1.87 -10.70
N ILE A 61 -3.19 2.29 -9.46
CA ILE A 61 -3.76 1.42 -8.42
C ILE A 61 -5.24 1.77 -8.26
N PHE A 62 -6.12 0.84 -8.61
CA PHE A 62 -7.53 0.90 -8.28
C PHE A 62 -7.77 0.02 -7.06
N GLY A 63 -8.28 0.60 -6.00
CA GLY A 63 -8.55 -0.11 -4.77
C GLY A 63 -9.68 0.53 -3.98
N ASP A 64 -9.69 0.23 -2.69
CA ASP A 64 -10.80 0.52 -1.81
C ASP A 64 -10.37 1.29 -0.55
N SER A 65 -10.82 0.82 0.62
CA SER A 65 -10.52 1.46 1.89
C SER A 65 -9.06 1.25 2.33
N GLN A 66 -8.32 0.30 1.77
CA GLN A 66 -6.95 0.01 2.22
C GLN A 66 -5.93 1.06 1.79
N GLU A 67 -6.05 1.61 0.56
CA GLU A 67 -5.17 2.65 0.02
C GLU A 67 -5.53 4.05 0.51
N THR A 68 -6.73 4.20 1.08
CA THR A 68 -7.18 5.44 1.70
C THR A 68 -6.94 5.40 3.21
N ALA A 69 -7.47 4.35 3.84
CA ALA A 69 -7.57 4.09 5.27
C ALA A 69 -8.17 5.25 6.08
N PRO A 70 -8.85 4.99 7.21
CA PRO A 70 -9.20 6.04 8.16
C PRO A 70 -7.98 6.91 8.50
N ASN A 71 -8.20 8.21 8.71
CA ASN A 71 -7.15 9.18 9.05
C ASN A 71 -6.05 9.35 7.98
N GLY A 72 -6.24 8.83 6.76
CA GLY A 72 -5.28 8.98 5.67
C GLY A 72 -4.07 8.04 5.77
N TRP A 73 -4.13 6.97 6.56
CA TRP A 73 -2.99 6.07 6.73
C TRP A 73 -2.61 5.30 5.45
N GLY A 74 -3.54 5.10 4.51
CA GLY A 74 -3.27 4.42 3.25
C GLY A 74 -2.25 5.16 2.37
N VAL A 75 -2.05 6.47 2.62
CA VAL A 75 -1.02 7.24 1.91
C VAL A 75 0.40 6.80 2.28
N HIS A 76 0.60 6.13 3.43
CA HIS A 76 1.87 5.48 3.77
C HIS A 76 2.18 4.33 2.78
N TYR A 77 1.19 3.51 2.43
CA TYR A 77 1.36 2.41 1.48
C TYR A 77 1.82 2.92 0.12
N LEU A 78 1.15 3.93 -0.42
CA LEU A 78 1.48 4.52 -1.71
C LEU A 78 2.85 5.19 -1.72
N ALA A 79 3.20 5.91 -0.65
CA ALA A 79 4.52 6.53 -0.50
C ALA A 79 5.64 5.49 -0.44
N HIS A 80 5.45 4.41 0.33
CA HIS A 80 6.44 3.34 0.45
C HIS A 80 6.54 2.47 -0.80
N ILE A 81 5.46 2.28 -1.57
CA ILE A 81 5.55 1.66 -2.90
C ILE A 81 6.41 2.51 -3.83
N ASN A 82 6.14 3.82 -3.94
CA ASN A 82 6.93 4.70 -4.79
C ASN A 82 8.40 4.72 -4.36
N ALA A 83 8.69 4.81 -3.06
CA ALA A 83 10.05 4.78 -2.53
C ALA A 83 10.75 3.43 -2.81
N GLY A 84 10.06 2.30 -2.59
CA GLY A 84 10.59 0.97 -2.87
C GLY A 84 10.94 0.77 -4.34
N LEU A 85 10.07 1.22 -5.25
CA LEU A 85 10.33 1.21 -6.69
C LEU A 85 11.50 2.15 -7.05
N ALA A 86 11.58 3.34 -6.45
CA ALA A 86 12.70 4.24 -6.68
C ALA A 86 14.05 3.66 -6.22
N LYS A 87 14.09 2.85 -5.15
CA LYS A 87 15.31 2.14 -4.73
C LYS A 87 15.80 1.13 -5.77
N ILE A 88 14.88 0.48 -6.48
CA ILE A 88 15.19 -0.56 -7.47
C ILE A 88 15.54 0.02 -8.85
N TYR A 89 14.73 0.98 -9.31
CA TYR A 89 14.80 1.50 -10.68
C TYR A 89 15.44 2.89 -10.79
N GLY A 90 15.69 3.54 -9.65
CA GLY A 90 16.15 4.92 -9.55
C GLY A 90 15.02 5.94 -9.37
N PRO A 91 15.36 7.19 -9.03
CA PRO A 91 14.38 8.26 -8.85
C PRO A 91 13.49 8.45 -10.08
N THR A 92 12.20 8.68 -9.85
CA THR A 92 11.27 9.01 -10.93
C THR A 92 11.45 10.43 -11.43
N GLY A 93 11.23 10.63 -12.72
CA GLY A 93 11.20 11.94 -13.36
C GLY A 93 9.83 12.62 -13.33
N GLU A 94 8.78 11.97 -12.81
CA GLU A 94 7.41 12.49 -12.82
C GLU A 94 6.71 12.29 -11.46
N SER A 95 6.05 13.33 -10.96
CA SER A 95 5.26 13.24 -9.74
C SER A 95 3.90 12.61 -10.02
N ASN A 96 3.20 12.24 -8.96
CA ASN A 96 1.76 12.01 -9.02
C ASN A 96 0.99 13.21 -9.57
N LEU A 97 -0.21 12.93 -10.06
CA LEU A 97 -1.18 13.98 -10.37
C LEU A 97 -1.82 14.46 -9.07
N LEU A 98 -1.78 15.77 -8.87
CA LEU A 98 -2.38 16.49 -7.75
C LEU A 98 -3.67 17.14 -8.24
N SER A 99 -4.81 16.60 -7.80
CA SER A 99 -6.13 17.17 -8.08
C SER A 99 -6.48 18.27 -7.07
N ASN A 100 -7.61 18.95 -7.26
CA ASN A 100 -8.03 20.05 -6.39
C ASN A 100 -8.62 19.51 -5.07
N THR A 101 -7.76 19.16 -4.11
CA THR A 101 -8.16 18.56 -2.82
C THR A 101 -7.65 19.39 -1.63
N THR A 102 -8.32 19.28 -0.48
CA THR A 102 -8.13 20.14 0.70
C THR A 102 -6.95 19.75 1.61
N GLN A 103 -5.96 19.00 1.10
CA GLN A 103 -4.90 18.42 1.94
C GLN A 103 -3.68 19.33 2.12
N THR A 104 -3.71 20.17 3.16
CA THR A 104 -2.63 21.12 3.47
C THR A 104 -1.65 20.66 4.54
N SER A 105 -1.98 19.67 5.38
CA SER A 105 -1.17 19.35 6.56
C SER A 105 -0.08 18.29 6.32
N VAL A 106 -0.27 17.35 5.39
CA VAL A 106 0.68 16.25 5.15
C VAL A 106 0.80 15.93 3.66
N PRO A 107 2.01 15.79 3.09
CA PRO A 107 2.19 15.50 1.68
C PRO A 107 1.75 14.08 1.34
N TYR A 108 0.93 13.94 0.30
CA TYR A 108 0.47 12.63 -0.21
C TYR A 108 1.62 11.84 -0.84
N TRP A 109 2.42 12.50 -1.66
CA TRP A 109 3.71 12.01 -2.17
C TRP A 109 4.48 13.18 -2.82
N LEU A 110 5.56 13.64 -2.17
CA LEU A 110 6.46 14.72 -2.62
C LEU A 110 5.78 16.04 -3.01
N ALA A 111 4.55 16.27 -2.56
CA ALA A 111 3.85 17.52 -2.75
C ALA A 111 2.74 17.71 -1.72
N THR A 112 2.48 18.97 -1.38
CA THR A 112 1.33 19.41 -0.58
C THR A 112 0.42 20.27 -1.45
N THR A 113 -0.90 20.15 -1.31
CA THR A 113 -1.84 20.90 -2.15
C THR A 113 -2.95 21.55 -1.33
N HIS A 114 -3.15 22.84 -1.55
CA HIS A 114 -4.33 23.55 -1.07
C HIS A 114 -5.34 23.66 -2.20
N ALA A 115 -6.58 23.21 -1.97
CA ALA A 115 -7.67 23.37 -2.92
C ALA A 115 -8.06 24.84 -3.12
N SER A 116 -8.48 25.16 -4.34
CA SER A 116 -9.28 26.34 -4.62
C SER A 116 -10.69 26.16 -4.06
N ALA A 117 -11.16 27.13 -3.27
CA ALA A 117 -12.56 27.41 -2.99
C ALA A 117 -13.23 28.23 -4.11
N ALA A 118 -12.45 28.93 -4.95
CA ALA A 118 -12.97 29.63 -6.12
C ALA A 118 -13.29 28.66 -7.27
N ILE A 119 -14.38 27.90 -7.11
CA ILE A 119 -14.84 26.88 -8.05
C ILE A 119 -16.33 27.06 -8.38
N VAL A 120 -16.74 26.50 -9.52
CA VAL A 120 -18.15 26.21 -9.83
C VAL A 120 -18.34 24.71 -9.97
N ALA A 121 -19.60 24.27 -10.08
CA ALA A 121 -19.89 22.87 -10.37
C ALA A 121 -19.22 22.45 -11.68
N SER A 122 -18.50 21.33 -11.65
CA SER A 122 -17.95 20.67 -12.84
C SER A 122 -19.08 20.32 -13.81
N THR A 123 -18.86 20.63 -15.07
CA THR A 123 -19.71 20.20 -16.20
C THR A 123 -19.45 18.75 -16.60
N VAL A 124 -18.34 18.18 -16.12
CA VAL A 124 -17.99 16.77 -16.30
C VAL A 124 -18.74 15.96 -15.24
N PRO A 125 -19.59 14.99 -15.63
CA PRO A 125 -20.31 14.16 -14.68
C PRO A 125 -19.33 13.30 -13.88
N THR A 126 -19.67 12.99 -12.63
CA THR A 126 -18.85 12.17 -11.74
C THR A 126 -18.51 10.80 -12.35
N SER A 127 -19.41 10.24 -13.17
CA SER A 127 -19.15 8.98 -13.86
C SER A 127 -18.10 9.02 -14.95
N ALA A 128 -17.73 10.22 -15.41
CA ALA A 128 -16.63 10.46 -16.33
C ALA A 128 -15.32 10.83 -15.62
N VAL A 129 -15.28 10.75 -14.28
CA VAL A 129 -14.09 10.99 -13.46
C VAL A 129 -13.59 9.66 -12.93
N VAL A 130 -12.28 9.40 -12.99
CA VAL A 130 -11.70 8.18 -12.39
C VAL A 130 -11.80 8.28 -10.86
N PRO A 131 -11.98 7.16 -10.13
CA PRO A 131 -12.09 7.21 -8.68
C PRO A 131 -10.85 7.83 -8.02
N GLY A 132 -11.03 8.43 -6.85
CA GLY A 132 -9.95 9.10 -6.11
C GLY A 132 -9.42 10.41 -6.73
N ILE A 133 -9.94 10.84 -7.88
CA ILE A 133 -9.59 12.13 -8.52
C ILE A 133 -10.77 13.10 -8.44
N SER A 134 -10.49 14.35 -8.07
CA SER A 134 -11.48 15.42 -8.05
C SER A 134 -11.22 16.44 -9.14
N ASN A 135 -12.02 16.41 -10.21
CA ASN A 135 -12.04 17.48 -11.20
C ASN A 135 -12.60 18.77 -10.56
N ALA A 136 -12.01 19.91 -10.90
CA ALA A 136 -12.50 21.20 -10.44
C ALA A 136 -12.64 22.19 -11.60
N ALA A 137 -13.79 22.84 -11.65
CA ALA A 137 -14.05 23.93 -12.59
C ALA A 137 -13.62 25.26 -11.94
N LEU A 138 -12.35 25.62 -12.09
CA LEU A 138 -11.72 26.76 -11.42
C LEU A 138 -12.21 28.10 -11.98
N LEU A 139 -12.54 29.06 -11.11
CA LEU A 139 -12.83 30.45 -11.47
C LEU A 139 -11.58 31.34 -11.38
N SER A 140 -11.65 32.53 -11.98
CA SER A 140 -10.68 33.58 -11.70
C SER A 140 -10.96 34.18 -10.31
N GLY A 141 -10.17 33.80 -9.31
CA GLY A 141 -10.28 34.33 -7.95
C GLY A 141 -9.77 35.77 -7.78
N ALA A 142 -9.95 36.33 -6.58
CA ALA A 142 -9.66 37.73 -6.22
C ALA A 142 -8.29 37.95 -5.52
N LYS A 143 -7.48 36.89 -5.36
CA LYS A 143 -6.11 36.81 -4.79
C LYS A 143 -6.01 36.27 -3.35
N ALA A 144 -7.06 35.71 -2.77
CA ALA A 144 -7.00 35.04 -1.47
C ALA A 144 -6.26 33.67 -1.52
N LEU A 145 -5.98 33.08 -0.36
CA LEU A 145 -5.27 31.79 -0.25
C LEU A 145 -6.08 30.63 -0.85
N ASP A 146 -7.41 30.71 -0.72
CA ASP A 146 -8.41 29.77 -1.20
C ASP A 146 -8.91 30.08 -2.63
N ASP A 147 -8.41 31.13 -3.28
CA ASP A 147 -8.84 31.52 -4.61
C ASP A 147 -8.15 30.74 -5.76
N SER A 148 -7.23 29.83 -5.44
CA SER A 148 -6.47 29.05 -6.41
C SER A 148 -6.05 27.70 -5.85
N GLN A 149 -5.99 26.68 -6.71
CA GLN A 149 -5.35 25.43 -6.36
C GLN A 149 -3.84 25.70 -6.27
N ARG A 150 -3.22 25.45 -5.11
CA ARG A 150 -1.79 25.70 -4.91
C ARG A 150 -1.09 24.41 -4.53
N SER A 151 -0.05 24.06 -5.28
CA SER A 151 0.76 22.87 -4.99
C SER A 151 2.22 23.26 -4.79
N VAL A 152 2.79 22.86 -3.66
CA VAL A 152 4.23 22.97 -3.39
C VAL A 152 4.89 21.65 -3.76
N PHE A 153 5.93 21.70 -4.58
CA PHE A 153 6.65 20.52 -5.04
C PHE A 153 7.90 20.27 -4.18
N LEU A 154 7.85 19.22 -3.39
CA LEU A 154 8.89 18.78 -2.46
C LEU A 154 9.82 17.77 -3.14
N HIS A 155 10.44 18.18 -4.25
CA HIS A 155 11.27 17.30 -5.10
C HIS A 155 12.45 16.65 -4.36
N ASP A 156 12.89 17.25 -3.24
CA ASP A 156 14.01 16.82 -2.41
C ASP A 156 13.55 15.94 -1.23
N ALA A 157 12.26 15.59 -1.19
CA ALA A 157 11.65 14.87 -0.07
C ALA A 157 11.88 15.58 1.28
N SER A 158 11.89 16.91 1.33
CA SER A 158 12.05 17.69 2.58
C SER A 158 11.02 17.33 3.65
N ARG A 159 9.82 16.91 3.23
CA ARG A 159 8.75 16.36 4.05
C ARG A 159 8.02 15.27 3.28
N CYS A 160 7.88 14.11 3.90
CA CYS A 160 7.05 13.00 3.45
C CYS A 160 5.98 12.69 4.52
N ILE A 161 4.98 11.89 4.16
CA ILE A 161 4.01 11.33 5.10
C ILE A 161 4.69 10.55 6.24
N ASP A 162 5.76 9.83 5.90
CA ASP A 162 6.59 9.07 6.82
C ASP A 162 7.98 9.71 6.88
N SER A 163 8.41 10.09 8.08
CA SER A 163 9.70 10.76 8.30
C SER A 163 10.91 9.90 7.90
N THR A 164 10.77 8.57 7.86
CA THR A 164 11.82 7.64 7.39
C THR A 164 12.11 7.79 5.90
N LEU A 165 11.24 8.46 5.15
CA LEU A 165 11.41 8.76 3.73
C LEU A 165 12.01 10.16 3.48
N ASN A 166 12.16 11.00 4.50
CA ASN A 166 12.65 12.36 4.31
C ASN A 166 14.08 12.40 3.73
N GLY A 167 14.33 13.31 2.80
CA GLY A 167 15.63 13.52 2.15
C GLY A 167 16.03 12.44 1.14
N GLY A 168 15.19 11.44 0.90
CA GLY A 168 15.50 10.35 -0.01
C GLY A 168 15.46 10.73 -1.49
N PRO A 169 16.23 10.03 -2.35
CA PRO A 169 16.30 10.31 -3.78
C PRO A 169 15.14 9.63 -4.53
N TRP A 170 13.91 10.00 -4.18
CA TRP A 170 12.70 9.38 -4.75
C TRP A 170 12.29 9.97 -6.09
N PHE A 171 12.66 11.23 -6.31
CA PHE A 171 12.42 11.99 -7.54
C PHE A 171 13.75 12.57 -8.06
N ASP A 172 13.84 12.85 -9.35
CA ASP A 172 15.01 13.52 -9.93
C ASP A 172 15.23 14.91 -9.32
N GLN A 173 16.28 15.07 -8.52
CA GLN A 173 16.58 16.33 -7.83
C GLN A 173 17.32 17.35 -8.70
N LYS A 174 17.71 16.99 -9.93
CA LYS A 174 18.55 17.84 -10.78
C LYS A 174 17.74 18.86 -11.58
N GLY A 175 16.57 18.46 -12.07
CA GLY A 175 15.80 19.28 -13.00
C GLY A 175 16.55 19.52 -14.32
N PRO A 176 16.20 20.55 -15.11
CA PRO A 176 15.14 21.53 -14.85
C PRO A 176 13.74 20.92 -14.77
N PHE A 177 12.81 21.61 -14.09
CA PHE A 177 11.44 21.12 -13.89
C PHE A 177 10.42 21.93 -14.69
N VAL A 178 9.34 21.25 -15.08
CA VAL A 178 8.12 21.84 -15.63
C VAL A 178 6.91 21.32 -14.87
N ALA A 179 5.79 22.04 -14.96
CA ALA A 179 4.49 21.55 -14.53
C ALA A 179 3.63 21.21 -15.74
N ASP A 180 3.06 20.00 -15.73
CA ASP A 180 2.04 19.58 -16.67
C ASP A 180 0.66 19.70 -16.00
N VAL A 181 -0.29 20.37 -16.66
CA VAL A 181 -1.67 20.55 -16.18
C VAL A 181 -2.60 19.80 -17.11
N LEU A 182 -3.34 18.83 -16.57
CA LEU A 182 -4.37 18.12 -17.29
C LEU A 182 -5.71 18.84 -17.12
N ALA A 183 -6.32 19.22 -18.24
CA ALA A 183 -7.57 19.95 -18.26
C ALA A 183 -8.54 19.37 -19.29
N ILE A 184 -9.82 19.72 -19.18
CA ILE A 184 -10.89 19.24 -20.06
C ILE A 184 -11.45 20.43 -20.84
N ALA A 185 -11.44 20.33 -22.17
CA ALA A 185 -12.02 21.36 -23.01
C ALA A 185 -13.54 21.43 -22.78
N THR A 186 -14.07 22.62 -22.58
CA THR A 186 -15.53 22.89 -22.54
C THR A 186 -15.94 23.73 -23.75
N PRO A 187 -17.24 23.88 -24.07
CA PRO A 187 -17.68 24.72 -25.18
C PRO A 187 -17.14 26.16 -25.13
N ASN A 188 -16.94 26.70 -23.92
CA ASN A 188 -16.44 28.06 -23.72
C ASN A 188 -14.96 28.13 -23.36
N SER A 189 -14.37 27.03 -22.83
CA SER A 189 -12.94 26.86 -22.53
C SER A 189 -12.22 28.15 -22.12
N PRO A 190 -12.55 28.75 -20.96
CA PRO A 190 -12.14 30.13 -20.63
C PRO A 190 -10.61 30.31 -20.53
N GLY A 191 -9.86 29.22 -20.42
CA GLY A 191 -8.41 29.20 -20.22
C GLY A 191 -8.04 29.08 -18.75
N ILE A 192 -6.81 28.64 -18.49
CA ILE A 192 -6.28 28.37 -17.14
C ILE A 192 -5.09 29.29 -16.91
N ARG A 193 -5.17 30.09 -15.86
CA ARG A 193 -4.05 30.91 -15.40
C ARG A 193 -3.17 30.06 -14.50
N TRP A 194 -1.86 30.20 -14.67
CA TRP A 194 -0.88 29.59 -13.78
C TRP A 194 0.12 30.63 -13.30
N SER A 195 0.66 30.43 -12.10
CA SER A 195 1.78 31.21 -11.59
C SER A 195 2.73 30.32 -10.80
N ASN A 196 4.02 30.59 -10.95
CA ASN A 196 5.11 30.00 -10.15
C ASN A 196 5.54 31.02 -9.11
N ALA A 197 5.47 30.63 -7.84
CA ALA A 197 5.83 31.46 -6.69
C ALA A 197 6.67 30.65 -5.69
N PRO A 198 7.95 30.36 -6.00
CA PRO A 198 8.81 29.50 -5.19
C PRO A 198 8.86 29.89 -3.72
N THR A 199 9.04 28.90 -2.85
CA THR A 199 8.99 29.05 -1.38
C THR A 199 10.04 28.18 -0.70
N ASP A 200 10.42 28.53 0.52
CA ASP A 200 11.26 27.70 1.39
C ASP A 200 10.44 26.80 2.32
N GLY A 201 9.14 27.07 2.43
CA GLY A 201 8.20 26.30 3.24
C GLY A 201 7.70 25.04 2.53
N ASN A 202 7.29 24.07 3.33
CA ASN A 202 6.72 22.81 2.82
C ASN A 202 5.22 22.90 2.54
N ASP A 203 4.57 24.00 2.93
CA ASP A 203 3.12 24.21 2.81
C ASP A 203 2.81 25.35 1.84
N PRO A 204 1.64 25.33 1.16
CA PRO A 204 1.25 26.39 0.24
C PRO A 204 1.18 27.76 0.91
N ASP A 205 1.89 28.73 0.35
CA ASP A 205 1.96 30.11 0.82
C ASP A 205 1.42 31.07 -0.25
N ALA A 206 0.25 31.67 0.01
CA ALA A 206 -0.35 32.65 -0.90
C ALA A 206 0.38 34.00 -0.94
N THR A 207 1.25 34.27 0.03
CA THR A 207 2.06 35.49 0.10
C THR A 207 3.37 35.37 -0.66
N ALA A 208 3.74 34.15 -1.09
CA ALA A 208 4.96 33.91 -1.85
C ALA A 208 4.97 34.72 -3.16
N ALA A 209 6.13 35.33 -3.46
CA ALA A 209 6.27 36.21 -4.60
C ALA A 209 6.23 35.44 -5.92
N VAL A 210 5.35 35.84 -6.84
CA VAL A 210 5.25 35.26 -8.18
C VAL A 210 6.45 35.69 -9.02
N VAL A 211 7.18 34.71 -9.58
CA VAL A 211 8.36 34.94 -10.42
C VAL A 211 8.08 34.64 -11.89
N GLN A 212 7.15 33.73 -12.17
CA GLN A 212 6.69 33.42 -13.53
C GLN A 212 5.17 33.24 -13.52
N SER A 213 4.51 33.55 -14.64
CA SER A 213 3.09 33.29 -14.80
C SER A 213 2.73 33.17 -16.28
N GLY A 214 1.55 32.62 -16.55
CA GLY A 214 1.05 32.51 -17.91
C GLY A 214 -0.42 32.13 -17.97
N LEU A 215 -0.89 32.00 -19.21
CA LEU A 215 -2.25 31.61 -19.53
C LEU A 215 -2.20 30.43 -20.52
N PHE A 216 -2.81 29.32 -20.15
CA PHE A 216 -3.11 28.23 -21.05
C PHE A 216 -4.46 28.48 -21.72
N THR A 217 -4.46 28.41 -23.05
CA THR A 217 -5.66 28.53 -23.87
C THR A 217 -5.86 27.28 -24.69
N PHE A 218 -7.08 26.75 -24.69
CA PHE A 218 -7.44 25.66 -25.58
C PHE A 218 -7.41 26.11 -27.04
N ASN A 219 -7.04 25.20 -27.94
CA ASN A 219 -7.22 25.43 -29.36
C ASN A 219 -8.74 25.52 -29.64
N ARG A 220 -9.18 26.52 -30.42
CA ARG A 220 -10.60 26.70 -30.77
C ARG A 220 -11.20 25.49 -31.50
N ALA A 221 -10.38 24.67 -32.15
CA ALA A 221 -10.81 23.45 -32.82
C ALA A 221 -10.92 22.23 -31.88
N THR A 222 -10.47 22.34 -30.62
CA THR A 222 -10.55 21.24 -29.66
C THR A 222 -12.00 20.98 -29.29
N ALA A 223 -12.46 19.74 -29.49
CA ALA A 223 -13.82 19.34 -29.15
C ALA A 223 -14.04 19.37 -27.63
N ALA A 224 -15.24 19.77 -27.19
CA ALA A 224 -15.63 19.70 -25.78
C ALA A 224 -15.54 18.24 -25.27
N GLY A 225 -15.11 18.07 -24.01
CA GLY A 225 -14.82 16.78 -23.40
C GLY A 225 -13.41 16.24 -23.69
N THR A 226 -12.62 16.89 -24.56
CA THR A 226 -11.25 16.46 -24.84
C THR A 226 -10.33 16.77 -23.66
N HIS A 227 -9.57 15.78 -23.22
CA HIS A 227 -8.50 15.95 -22.24
C HIS A 227 -7.26 16.52 -22.92
N VAL A 228 -6.72 17.61 -22.37
CA VAL A 228 -5.56 18.33 -22.92
C VAL A 228 -4.51 18.53 -21.83
N TRP A 229 -3.29 18.12 -22.12
CA TRP A 229 -2.12 18.44 -21.32
C TRP A 229 -1.54 19.78 -21.76
N PHE A 230 -1.39 20.70 -20.82
CA PHE A 230 -0.61 21.91 -20.97
C PHE A 230 0.69 21.79 -20.18
N THR A 231 1.78 22.36 -20.68
CA THR A 231 3.09 22.33 -20.01
C THR A 231 3.59 23.77 -19.83
N THR A 232 4.05 24.10 -18.63
CA THR A 232 4.70 25.40 -18.37
C THR A 232 6.05 25.49 -19.09
N PRO A 233 6.61 26.69 -19.29
CA PRO A 233 8.06 26.84 -19.45
C PRO A 233 8.81 26.21 -18.26
N VAL A 234 10.14 26.06 -18.41
CA VAL A 234 11.01 25.65 -17.29
C VAL A 234 10.79 26.59 -16.11
N LEU A 235 10.53 25.99 -14.95
CA LEU A 235 10.20 26.68 -13.72
C LEU A 235 11.46 27.15 -13.01
N GLU A 236 11.45 28.41 -12.58
CA GLU A 236 12.54 29.03 -11.83
C GLU A 236 12.34 28.86 -10.33
N PHE A 237 13.41 28.50 -9.60
CA PHE A 237 13.40 28.46 -8.14
C PHE A 237 13.59 29.82 -7.48
N ALA A 238 14.12 30.81 -8.20
CA ALA A 238 14.42 32.14 -7.65
C ALA A 238 15.16 32.12 -6.30
N SER A 239 16.15 31.23 -6.18
CA SER A 239 16.94 30.98 -4.96
C SER A 239 16.13 30.48 -3.74
N ARG A 240 14.95 29.92 -3.97
CA ARG A 240 14.14 29.24 -2.96
C ARG A 240 14.31 27.72 -3.06
N ARG A 241 13.88 27.03 -2.02
CA ARG A 241 14.00 25.56 -1.94
C ARG A 241 13.00 24.80 -2.80
N HIS A 242 11.76 25.24 -2.87
CA HIS A 242 10.66 24.51 -3.51
C HIS A 242 9.95 25.34 -4.56
N LEU A 243 9.47 24.66 -5.61
CA LEU A 243 8.54 25.26 -6.57
C LEU A 243 7.14 25.27 -5.98
N GLN A 244 6.38 26.32 -6.26
CA GLN A 244 4.96 26.36 -5.92
C GLN A 244 4.17 26.88 -7.11
N ILE A 245 3.22 26.07 -7.57
CA ILE A 245 2.34 26.44 -8.68
C ILE A 245 0.95 26.72 -8.15
N ALA A 246 0.39 27.86 -8.56
CA ALA A 246 -1.03 28.18 -8.37
C ALA A 246 -1.77 28.10 -9.71
N LEU A 247 -2.92 27.41 -9.73
CA LEU A 247 -3.85 27.34 -10.86
C LEU A 247 -5.16 28.05 -10.53
N SER A 248 -5.65 28.85 -11.47
CA SER A 248 -6.98 29.48 -11.40
C SER A 248 -7.63 29.55 -12.79
N GLY A 249 -8.95 29.73 -12.80
CA GLY A 249 -9.67 30.01 -14.04
C GLY A 249 -9.33 31.38 -14.61
N ASN A 250 -9.58 31.57 -15.90
CA ASN A 250 -9.44 32.87 -16.55
C ASN A 250 -10.78 33.65 -16.65
N SER A 251 -11.85 33.12 -16.08
CA SER A 251 -13.17 33.76 -16.04
C SER A 251 -13.79 33.69 -14.66
N SER A 252 -14.48 34.75 -14.25
CA SER A 252 -15.16 34.83 -12.96
C SER A 252 -16.57 34.20 -13.00
N ARG A 253 -17.01 33.71 -14.17
CA ARG A 253 -18.34 33.11 -14.37
C ARG A 253 -18.28 31.72 -14.99
N GLY A 254 -17.31 31.48 -15.87
CA GLY A 254 -17.10 30.17 -16.50
C GLY A 254 -15.91 29.47 -15.86
N GLY A 255 -16.14 28.29 -15.28
CA GLY A 255 -15.07 27.47 -14.72
C GLY A 255 -14.18 26.86 -15.80
N ALA A 256 -12.87 26.79 -15.54
CA ALA A 256 -11.93 26.02 -16.32
C ALA A 256 -11.80 24.61 -15.71
N GLU A 257 -12.18 23.57 -16.45
CA GLU A 257 -12.15 22.18 -15.97
C GLU A 257 -10.71 21.68 -15.88
N VAL A 258 -10.22 21.52 -14.65
CA VAL A 258 -8.89 21.01 -14.34
C VAL A 258 -9.03 19.66 -13.65
N VAL A 259 -8.31 18.66 -14.17
CA VAL A 259 -8.18 17.34 -13.55
C VAL A 259 -7.11 17.40 -12.48
N GLY A 260 -5.96 18.01 -12.80
CA GLY A 260 -4.88 18.21 -11.84
C GLY A 260 -3.59 18.67 -12.48
N ILE A 261 -2.55 18.73 -11.64
CA ILE A 261 -1.18 19.14 -11.99
C ILE A 261 -0.19 18.06 -11.60
N ARG A 262 0.85 17.84 -12.40
CA ARG A 262 2.03 17.06 -12.02
C ARG A 262 3.31 17.81 -12.35
N PHE A 263 4.37 17.49 -11.65
CA PHE A 263 5.70 18.02 -11.89
C PHE A 263 6.55 16.98 -12.63
N ARG A 264 7.37 17.46 -13.56
CA ARG A 264 8.21 16.60 -14.39
C ARG A 264 9.61 17.18 -14.54
N SER A 265 10.62 16.33 -14.39
CA SER A 265 11.99 16.64 -14.79
C SER A 265 12.12 16.55 -16.30
N VAL A 266 12.70 17.58 -16.90
CA VAL A 266 13.01 17.60 -18.34
C VAL A 266 14.23 16.74 -18.63
N SER A 267 15.12 16.55 -17.66
CA SER A 267 16.37 15.79 -17.81
C SER A 267 16.23 14.30 -17.46
N ALA A 268 15.18 13.92 -16.75
CA ALA A 268 14.89 12.53 -16.39
C ALA A 268 13.52 12.10 -16.93
N ALA A 269 13.53 11.36 -18.04
CA ALA A 269 12.31 10.77 -18.61
C ALA A 269 12.13 9.31 -18.16
N ARG A 270 12.53 8.97 -16.92
CA ARG A 270 12.63 7.60 -16.43
C ARG A 270 11.98 7.42 -15.05
N GLY A 271 11.90 6.17 -14.61
CA GLY A 271 11.45 5.75 -13.29
C GLY A 271 9.98 5.36 -13.28
N ILE A 272 9.49 5.05 -12.09
CA ILE A 272 8.13 4.58 -11.88
C ILE A 272 7.38 5.57 -11.01
N THR A 273 6.16 5.91 -11.40
CA THR A 273 5.24 6.72 -10.60
C THR A 273 3.95 5.94 -10.41
N VAL A 274 3.52 5.81 -9.15
CA VAL A 274 2.34 5.05 -8.77
C VAL A 274 1.22 6.00 -8.36
N GLN A 275 0.16 6.05 -9.16
CA GLN A 275 -1.04 6.86 -8.93
C GLN A 275 -2.16 6.00 -8.37
N SER A 276 -2.72 6.42 -7.23
CA SER A 276 -3.94 5.82 -6.69
C SER A 276 -5.17 6.41 -7.37
N PHE A 277 -6.11 5.52 -7.66
CA PHE A 277 -7.49 5.74 -8.08
C PHE A 277 -8.44 4.98 -7.14
N SER A 278 -8.08 4.96 -5.85
CA SER A 278 -8.80 4.25 -4.80
C SER A 278 -9.67 5.22 -4.01
N ASP A 279 -10.79 4.74 -3.50
CA ASP A 279 -11.68 5.52 -2.64
C ASP A 279 -12.34 4.62 -1.60
N GLY A 280 -12.63 5.18 -0.43
CA GLY A 280 -13.17 4.45 0.71
C GLY A 280 -14.53 3.82 0.39
N GLY A 281 -14.72 2.57 0.78
CA GLY A 281 -15.98 1.85 0.57
C GLY A 281 -16.25 1.38 -0.86
N LEU A 282 -15.29 1.55 -1.79
CA LEU A 282 -15.44 1.01 -3.13
C LEU A 282 -15.43 -0.52 -3.11
N ARG A 283 -16.19 -1.09 -4.05
CA ARG A 283 -16.23 -2.52 -4.40
C ARG A 283 -15.99 -2.63 -5.90
N LEU A 284 -15.60 -3.79 -6.40
CA LEU A 284 -15.39 -4.00 -7.84
C LEU A 284 -16.51 -3.47 -8.76
N PRO A 285 -17.82 -3.72 -8.49
CA PRO A 285 -18.88 -3.25 -9.39
C PRO A 285 -18.97 -1.72 -9.47
N HIS A 286 -18.57 -1.00 -8.40
CA HIS A 286 -18.61 0.46 -8.39
C HIS A 286 -17.67 1.07 -9.45
N LEU A 287 -16.57 0.39 -9.80
CA LEU A 287 -15.67 0.86 -10.87
C LEU A 287 -16.42 1.09 -12.20
N ILE A 288 -17.41 0.25 -12.48
CA ILE A 288 -18.21 0.33 -13.71
C ILE A 288 -19.50 1.11 -13.47
N GLU A 289 -20.23 0.80 -12.40
CA GLU A 289 -21.53 1.40 -12.09
C GLU A 289 -21.42 2.92 -11.84
N GLN A 290 -20.36 3.33 -11.14
CA GLN A 290 -20.16 4.73 -10.77
C GLN A 290 -19.21 5.43 -11.71
N PHE A 291 -18.15 4.77 -12.20
CA PHE A 291 -17.07 5.42 -12.96
C PHE A 291 -16.90 4.89 -14.40
N GLY A 292 -17.87 4.13 -14.91
CA GLY A 292 -17.74 3.43 -16.20
C GLY A 292 -17.50 4.34 -17.42
N ALA A 293 -17.84 5.63 -17.33
CA ALA A 293 -17.60 6.61 -18.41
C ALA A 293 -16.24 7.33 -18.29
N SER A 294 -15.42 7.04 -17.27
CA SER A 294 -14.13 7.70 -17.01
C SER A 294 -12.98 7.25 -17.90
N GLY A 295 -13.22 6.34 -18.84
CA GLY A 295 -12.16 5.76 -19.68
C GLY A 295 -11.39 6.77 -20.53
N SER A 296 -11.99 7.90 -20.93
CA SER A 296 -11.25 8.97 -21.62
C SER A 296 -10.25 9.66 -20.70
N GLN A 297 -10.59 9.86 -19.42
CA GLN A 297 -9.70 10.43 -18.42
C GLN A 297 -8.58 9.45 -18.05
N LEU A 298 -8.91 8.18 -17.81
CA LEU A 298 -7.91 7.14 -17.55
C LEU A 298 -6.86 7.07 -18.66
N ARG A 299 -7.31 7.06 -19.93
CA ARG A 299 -6.42 7.06 -21.10
C ARG A 299 -5.54 8.31 -21.17
N ALA A 300 -6.06 9.48 -20.78
CA ALA A 300 -5.29 10.72 -20.77
C ALA A 300 -4.18 10.72 -19.69
N LEU A 301 -4.39 9.99 -18.59
CA LEU A 301 -3.37 9.76 -17.55
C LEU A 301 -2.32 8.73 -17.99
N ALA A 302 -2.62 7.95 -19.02
CA ALA A 302 -1.70 7.05 -19.72
C ALA A 302 -0.92 6.09 -18.79
N PRO A 303 -1.61 5.31 -17.92
CA PRO A 303 -0.96 4.24 -17.18
C PRO A 303 -0.38 3.19 -18.13
N SER A 304 0.71 2.56 -17.72
CA SER A 304 1.37 1.45 -18.43
C SER A 304 0.94 0.08 -17.92
N VAL A 305 0.42 0.04 -16.69
CA VAL A 305 -0.10 -1.15 -16.01
C VAL A 305 -1.14 -0.69 -14.99
N ALA A 306 -2.19 -1.49 -14.79
CA ALA A 306 -3.15 -1.26 -13.71
C ALA A 306 -3.04 -2.36 -12.65
N VAL A 307 -3.21 -1.98 -11.40
CA VAL A 307 -3.31 -2.84 -10.24
C VAL A 307 -4.76 -2.80 -9.77
N LEU A 308 -5.39 -3.96 -9.61
CA LEU A 308 -6.67 -4.12 -8.94
C LEU A 308 -6.41 -4.62 -7.53
N HIS A 309 -6.59 -3.74 -6.54
CA HIS A 309 -6.39 -3.99 -5.12
C HIS A 309 -7.75 -3.88 -4.40
N TYR A 310 -8.69 -4.73 -4.80
CA TYR A 310 -10.04 -4.78 -4.26
C TYR A 310 -10.28 -6.07 -3.50
N GLY A 311 -11.22 -6.01 -2.56
CA GLY A 311 -11.90 -7.21 -2.07
C GLY A 311 -12.31 -7.13 -0.61
N ALA A 312 -11.75 -6.20 0.17
CA ALA A 312 -12.09 -6.06 1.59
C ALA A 312 -13.57 -5.68 1.74
N ASN A 313 -14.02 -4.65 1.00
CA ASN A 313 -15.42 -4.24 1.01
C ASN A 313 -16.33 -5.25 0.29
N ASP A 314 -15.85 -5.92 -0.76
CA ASP A 314 -16.61 -6.96 -1.46
C ASP A 314 -16.92 -8.15 -0.52
N ALA A 315 -15.90 -8.64 0.20
CA ALA A 315 -16.01 -9.70 1.18
C ALA A 315 -16.91 -9.30 2.37
N GLY A 316 -16.73 -8.09 2.90
CA GLY A 316 -17.56 -7.55 3.98
C GLY A 316 -19.04 -7.38 3.62
N ASN A 317 -19.39 -7.48 2.34
CA ASN A 317 -20.77 -7.37 1.83
C ASN A 317 -21.32 -8.70 1.27
N GLY A 318 -20.77 -9.85 1.70
CA GLY A 318 -21.36 -11.17 1.45
C GLY A 318 -21.29 -11.65 0.01
N ILE A 319 -20.25 -11.27 -0.74
CA ILE A 319 -20.04 -11.71 -2.12
C ILE A 319 -19.68 -13.21 -2.20
N THR A 320 -20.07 -13.88 -3.29
CA THR A 320 -19.62 -15.25 -3.61
C THR A 320 -18.37 -15.23 -4.49
N SER A 321 -17.58 -16.31 -4.46
CA SER A 321 -16.38 -16.44 -5.29
C SER A 321 -16.67 -16.33 -6.79
N GLN A 322 -17.77 -16.92 -7.25
CA GLN A 322 -18.21 -16.84 -8.64
C GLN A 322 -18.61 -15.40 -9.04
N LEU A 323 -19.32 -14.68 -8.17
CA LEU A 323 -19.72 -13.30 -8.45
C LEU A 323 -18.50 -12.37 -8.43
N TRP A 324 -17.59 -12.53 -7.46
CA TRP A 324 -16.35 -11.77 -7.40
C TRP A 324 -15.49 -12.01 -8.64
N ARG A 325 -15.33 -13.26 -9.08
CA ARG A 325 -14.66 -13.60 -10.35
C ARG A 325 -15.26 -12.84 -11.54
N THR A 326 -16.59 -12.87 -11.64
CA THR A 326 -17.32 -12.21 -12.74
C THR A 326 -17.09 -10.70 -12.73
N GLN A 327 -17.14 -10.07 -11.57
CA GLN A 327 -16.91 -8.63 -11.41
C GLN A 327 -15.45 -8.25 -11.66
N LEU A 328 -14.50 -9.08 -11.24
CA LEU A 328 -13.08 -8.85 -11.50
C LEU A 328 -12.76 -8.92 -13.00
N LEU A 329 -13.30 -9.90 -13.71
CA LEU A 329 -13.19 -9.99 -15.17
C LEU A 329 -13.85 -8.80 -15.87
N ALA A 330 -14.99 -8.32 -15.37
CA ALA A 330 -15.64 -7.12 -15.90
C ALA A 330 -14.77 -5.86 -15.70
N ALA A 331 -14.13 -5.72 -14.53
CA ALA A 331 -13.20 -4.63 -14.25
C ALA A 331 -11.97 -4.68 -15.20
N ILE A 332 -11.37 -5.85 -15.39
CA ILE A 332 -10.28 -6.07 -16.36
C ILE A 332 -10.70 -5.67 -17.78
N ALA A 333 -11.87 -6.13 -18.23
CA ALA A 333 -12.40 -5.82 -19.55
C ALA A 333 -12.67 -4.32 -19.71
N TRP A 334 -13.20 -3.66 -18.67
CA TRP A 334 -13.41 -2.22 -18.66
C TRP A 334 -12.09 -1.45 -18.76
N ILE A 335 -11.06 -1.79 -17.97
CA ILE A 335 -9.74 -1.14 -18.04
C ILE A 335 -9.14 -1.29 -19.44
N ARG A 336 -9.18 -2.49 -20.02
CA ARG A 336 -8.67 -2.75 -21.37
C ARG A 336 -9.41 -1.97 -22.45
N ALA A 337 -10.73 -1.91 -22.37
CA ALA A 337 -11.55 -1.07 -23.25
C ALA A 337 -11.24 0.42 -23.07
N ALA A 338 -11.12 0.87 -21.81
CA ALA A 338 -10.76 2.23 -21.45
C ALA A 338 -9.35 2.59 -21.93
N MET A 339 -8.42 1.66 -22.00
CA MET A 339 -7.07 1.87 -22.54
C MET A 339 -6.97 1.65 -24.05
N GLN A 340 -8.03 1.14 -24.70
CA GLN A 340 -8.00 0.71 -26.12
C GLN A 340 -6.91 -0.33 -26.40
N ASP A 341 -6.65 -1.19 -25.42
CA ASP A 341 -5.66 -2.25 -25.51
C ASP A 341 -6.26 -3.54 -24.92
N PRO A 342 -6.64 -4.53 -25.75
CA PRO A 342 -7.21 -5.78 -25.27
C PRO A 342 -6.21 -6.63 -24.49
N GLN A 343 -4.91 -6.30 -24.54
CA GLN A 343 -3.83 -6.97 -23.83
C GLN A 343 -3.22 -6.05 -22.75
N PHE A 344 -3.94 -4.99 -22.35
CA PHE A 344 -3.43 -4.07 -21.34
C PHE A 344 -3.04 -4.84 -20.06
N PRO A 345 -1.82 -4.65 -19.54
CA PRO A 345 -1.30 -5.41 -18.40
C PRO A 345 -2.06 -5.10 -17.11
N ILE A 346 -2.50 -6.16 -16.41
CA ILE A 346 -3.19 -6.07 -15.12
C ILE A 346 -2.43 -6.85 -14.05
N ILE A 347 -2.28 -6.26 -12.87
CA ILE A 347 -1.86 -6.94 -11.65
C ILE A 347 -3.09 -7.03 -10.74
N ILE A 348 -3.45 -8.21 -10.28
CA ILE A 348 -4.44 -8.40 -9.22
C ILE A 348 -3.65 -8.53 -7.91
N ALA A 349 -3.77 -7.55 -7.02
CA ALA A 349 -3.18 -7.59 -5.70
C ALA A 349 -4.26 -8.03 -4.72
N ALA A 350 -4.20 -9.28 -4.27
CA ALA A 350 -5.16 -9.82 -3.31
C ALA A 350 -4.57 -9.73 -1.90
N GLU A 351 -4.75 -8.56 -1.27
CA GLU A 351 -4.51 -8.34 0.16
C GLU A 351 -5.86 -8.25 0.84
N LEU A 352 -6.10 -9.10 1.84
CA LEU A 352 -7.37 -9.14 2.53
C LEU A 352 -7.17 -9.59 3.99
N GLN A 353 -6.96 -8.63 4.87
CA GLN A 353 -6.90 -8.87 6.32
C GLN A 353 -8.08 -8.24 7.02
N ILE A 354 -9.31 -8.69 6.74
CA ILE A 354 -10.49 -8.27 7.50
C ILE A 354 -10.85 -9.25 8.63
N GLY A 355 -11.45 -8.74 9.69
CA GLY A 355 -11.89 -9.44 10.89
C GLY A 355 -13.41 -9.65 10.84
N GLY A 356 -13.83 -10.90 11.05
CA GLY A 356 -15.24 -11.30 11.01
C GLY A 356 -15.41 -12.69 10.37
N ALA A 357 -16.18 -13.57 11.03
CA ALA A 357 -16.36 -14.95 10.61
C ALA A 357 -16.96 -15.08 9.20
N ASP A 358 -17.94 -14.23 8.87
CA ASP A 358 -18.70 -14.31 7.62
C ASP A 358 -17.88 -13.95 6.36
N ALA A 359 -16.83 -13.15 6.51
CA ALA A 359 -15.95 -12.79 5.40
C ALA A 359 -14.76 -13.74 5.22
N THR A 360 -14.40 -14.50 6.25
CA THR A 360 -13.16 -15.30 6.29
C THR A 360 -13.09 -16.33 5.16
N ALA A 361 -14.19 -17.05 4.91
CA ALA A 361 -14.24 -18.02 3.82
C ALA A 361 -14.05 -17.38 2.43
N MET A 362 -14.55 -16.16 2.22
CA MET A 362 -14.37 -15.46 0.94
C MET A 362 -12.94 -14.91 0.81
N ILE A 363 -12.37 -14.36 1.89
CA ILE A 363 -10.99 -13.87 1.95
C ILE A 363 -10.01 -14.96 1.50
N ASP A 364 -10.16 -16.18 2.02
CA ASP A 364 -9.30 -17.31 1.66
C ASP A 364 -9.44 -17.70 0.18
N ARG A 365 -10.63 -17.48 -0.42
CA ARG A 365 -10.91 -17.82 -1.82
C ARG A 365 -10.47 -16.77 -2.82
N MET A 366 -10.38 -15.49 -2.46
CA MET A 366 -10.06 -14.43 -3.43
C MET A 366 -8.67 -14.60 -4.08
N PRO A 367 -7.58 -14.91 -3.37
CA PRO A 367 -6.30 -15.21 -4.00
C PRO A 367 -6.34 -16.41 -4.95
N VAL A 368 -7.19 -17.41 -4.66
CA VAL A 368 -7.37 -18.57 -5.54
C VAL A 368 -8.07 -18.18 -6.84
N VAL A 369 -9.12 -17.36 -6.77
CA VAL A 369 -9.78 -16.83 -7.96
C VAL A 369 -8.82 -15.96 -8.79
N ALA A 370 -8.01 -15.12 -8.15
CA ALA A 370 -7.00 -14.32 -8.83
C ALA A 370 -5.94 -15.20 -9.53
N HIS A 371 -5.47 -16.25 -8.85
CA HIS A 371 -4.57 -17.26 -9.41
C HIS A 371 -5.16 -17.91 -10.67
N GLU A 372 -6.41 -18.39 -10.60
CA GLU A 372 -7.09 -19.01 -11.75
C GLU A 372 -7.18 -18.05 -12.95
N ILE A 373 -7.53 -16.77 -12.73
CA ILE A 373 -7.59 -15.76 -13.80
C ILE A 373 -6.19 -15.54 -14.41
N ALA A 374 -5.15 -15.43 -13.59
CA ALA A 374 -3.78 -15.26 -14.08
C ALA A 374 -3.27 -16.49 -14.87
N LEU A 375 -3.81 -17.68 -14.60
CA LEU A 375 -3.54 -18.89 -15.39
C LEU A 375 -4.37 -18.98 -16.68
N GLU A 376 -5.32 -18.09 -16.92
CA GLU A 376 -6.11 -18.02 -18.15
C GLU A 376 -5.66 -16.89 -19.08
N ASP A 377 -4.94 -15.90 -18.57
CA ASP A 377 -4.57 -14.68 -19.29
C ASP A 377 -3.10 -14.30 -19.06
N ALA A 378 -2.29 -14.34 -20.13
CA ALA A 378 -0.87 -14.02 -20.08
C ALA A 378 -0.55 -12.56 -19.71
N HIS A 379 -1.53 -11.65 -19.79
CA HIS A 379 -1.38 -10.24 -19.43
C HIS A 379 -2.02 -9.93 -18.06
N VAL A 380 -2.26 -10.97 -17.25
CA VAL A 380 -2.65 -10.85 -15.85
C VAL A 380 -1.60 -11.51 -14.96
N LEU A 381 -1.15 -10.78 -13.94
CA LEU A 381 -0.32 -11.28 -12.84
C LEU A 381 -1.16 -11.20 -11.56
N ALA A 382 -1.25 -12.29 -10.81
CA ALA A 382 -1.89 -12.29 -9.49
C ALA A 382 -0.84 -12.34 -8.38
N LEU A 383 -0.90 -11.38 -7.48
CA LEU A 383 -0.06 -11.25 -6.29
C LEU A 383 -0.90 -11.57 -5.06
N ASN A 384 -0.58 -12.68 -4.40
CA ASN A 384 -1.26 -13.18 -3.21
C ASN A 384 -0.65 -12.53 -1.96
N LEU A 385 -0.96 -11.25 -1.75
CA LEU A 385 -0.46 -10.46 -0.62
C LEU A 385 -0.88 -11.05 0.73
N LEU A 386 -2.05 -11.71 0.80
CA LEU A 386 -2.47 -12.44 1.99
C LEU A 386 -1.48 -13.55 2.36
N ARG A 387 -1.08 -14.41 1.41
CA ARG A 387 -0.06 -15.44 1.65
C ARG A 387 1.29 -14.85 2.00
N ILE A 388 1.69 -13.79 1.29
CA ILE A 388 3.00 -13.15 1.50
C ILE A 388 3.09 -12.59 2.91
N THR A 389 2.11 -11.81 3.36
CA THR A 389 2.08 -11.25 4.71
C THR A 389 1.94 -12.34 5.79
N HIS A 390 1.22 -13.43 5.51
CA HIS A 390 1.15 -14.57 6.40
C HIS A 390 2.48 -15.29 6.60
N GLU A 391 3.17 -15.61 5.52
CA GLU A 391 4.44 -16.34 5.60
C GLU A 391 5.60 -15.44 6.03
N GLU A 392 5.63 -14.18 5.56
CA GLU A 392 6.76 -13.29 5.83
C GLU A 392 6.60 -12.48 7.11
N TYR A 393 5.39 -12.12 7.53
CA TYR A 393 5.18 -11.32 8.75
C TYR A 393 4.45 -12.07 9.85
N GLY A 394 3.95 -13.28 9.56
CA GLY A 394 3.14 -14.04 10.51
C GLY A 394 1.72 -13.52 10.70
N TRP A 395 1.27 -12.62 9.82
CA TRP A 395 -0.07 -12.02 9.89
C TRP A 395 -1.16 -13.00 9.43
N GLY A 396 -2.37 -12.84 9.92
CA GLY A 396 -3.50 -13.73 9.63
C GLY A 396 -3.86 -14.61 10.82
N PRO A 397 -4.72 -15.62 10.63
CA PRO A 397 -5.26 -16.39 11.75
C PRO A 397 -4.22 -17.38 12.31
N ARG A 398 -3.30 -16.89 13.15
CA ARG A 398 -2.63 -17.73 14.13
C ARG A 398 -3.63 -18.00 15.25
N GLY A 399 -3.79 -19.27 15.62
CA GLY A 399 -4.71 -19.71 16.65
C GLY A 399 -4.64 -18.85 17.93
N ALA A 400 -5.80 -18.69 18.57
CA ALA A 400 -6.04 -18.06 19.88
C ALA A 400 -5.74 -16.56 20.07
N MET A 401 -4.93 -15.88 19.26
CA MET A 401 -4.80 -14.41 19.36
C MET A 401 -5.85 -13.72 18.49
N SER A 402 -6.96 -13.29 19.11
CA SER A 402 -8.04 -12.57 18.39
C SER A 402 -7.66 -11.15 17.99
N TRP A 403 -6.53 -10.65 18.49
CA TRP A 403 -6.09 -9.25 18.31
C TRP A 403 -4.97 -9.16 17.27
N ARG A 404 -5.16 -8.26 16.29
CA ARG A 404 -4.28 -8.07 15.14
C ARG A 404 -3.62 -6.69 15.25
N PRO A 405 -2.37 -6.58 15.68
CA PRO A 405 -1.74 -5.30 16.01
C PRO A 405 -1.46 -4.43 14.79
N TYR A 406 -1.35 -5.07 13.63
CA TYR A 406 -1.20 -4.44 12.33
C TYR A 406 -2.49 -3.82 11.80
N LEU A 407 -3.65 -4.05 12.44
CA LEU A 407 -4.92 -3.43 12.09
C LEU A 407 -5.39 -2.46 13.18
N ALA A 408 -5.90 -1.31 12.78
CA ALA A 408 -6.49 -0.33 13.68
C ALA A 408 -7.94 -0.67 14.06
N ASP A 409 -8.62 -1.41 13.19
CA ASP A 409 -9.95 -1.95 13.41
C ASP A 409 -10.03 -3.34 12.78
N THR A 410 -11.22 -3.78 12.38
CA THR A 410 -11.35 -5.08 11.74
C THR A 410 -10.85 -5.11 10.30
N ALA A 411 -10.33 -4.05 9.68
CA ALA A 411 -9.94 -4.08 8.27
C ALA A 411 -8.71 -3.22 7.92
N HIS A 412 -8.56 -2.07 8.54
CA HIS A 412 -7.63 -1.05 8.08
C HIS A 412 -6.27 -1.16 8.76
N PHE A 413 -5.20 -1.21 7.97
CA PHE A 413 -3.84 -1.24 8.53
C PHE A 413 -3.44 0.08 9.16
N VAL A 414 -2.70 -0.03 10.27
CA VAL A 414 -1.96 1.08 10.86
C VAL A 414 -0.71 1.45 10.01
N PRO A 415 -0.12 2.64 10.18
CA PRO A 415 0.97 3.13 9.32
C PRO A 415 2.18 2.19 9.15
N TYR A 416 2.67 1.55 10.21
CA TYR A 416 3.83 0.65 10.10
C TYR A 416 3.49 -0.58 9.24
N ALA A 417 2.26 -1.07 9.34
CA ALA A 417 1.78 -2.21 8.59
C ALA A 417 1.53 -1.86 7.12
N GLN A 418 1.05 -0.65 6.82
CA GLN A 418 0.98 -0.12 5.45
C GLN A 418 2.38 -0.08 4.78
N ARG A 419 3.42 0.29 5.53
CA ARG A 419 4.81 0.23 5.05
C ARG A 419 5.28 -1.19 4.76
N LEU A 420 5.00 -2.14 5.66
CA LEU A 420 5.37 -3.55 5.46
C LEU A 420 4.59 -4.18 4.30
N LEU A 421 3.32 -3.83 4.12
CA LEU A 421 2.52 -4.26 2.98
C LEU A 421 3.10 -3.71 1.66
N ALA A 422 3.56 -2.46 1.63
CA ALA A 422 4.26 -1.90 0.47
C ALA A 422 5.56 -2.65 0.16
N ALA A 423 6.32 -3.04 1.20
CA ALA A 423 7.52 -3.86 1.03
C ALA A 423 7.18 -5.25 0.48
N ALA A 424 6.09 -5.88 0.94
CA ALA A 424 5.59 -7.14 0.40
C ALA A 424 5.18 -7.03 -1.06
N PHE A 425 4.48 -5.97 -1.43
CA PHE A 425 4.12 -5.70 -2.82
C PHE A 425 5.36 -5.61 -3.72
N VAL A 426 6.29 -4.72 -3.38
CA VAL A 426 7.46 -4.42 -4.22
C VAL A 426 8.46 -5.59 -4.21
N GLY A 427 8.73 -6.15 -3.04
CA GLY A 427 9.72 -7.20 -2.83
C GLY A 427 9.34 -8.52 -3.49
N GLU A 428 8.08 -8.94 -3.37
CA GLU A 428 7.64 -10.18 -4.02
C GLU A 428 7.49 -9.99 -5.54
N LEU A 429 6.99 -8.83 -5.98
CA LEU A 429 6.89 -8.52 -7.41
C LEU A 429 8.27 -8.52 -8.08
N ARG A 430 9.28 -7.85 -7.49
CA ARG A 430 10.63 -7.84 -8.08
C ARG A 430 11.28 -9.23 -8.04
N SER A 431 11.06 -10.00 -6.96
CA SER A 431 11.58 -11.36 -6.82
C SER A 431 11.02 -12.29 -7.90
N SER A 432 9.69 -12.33 -8.04
CA SER A 432 9.00 -13.15 -9.04
C SER A 432 9.32 -12.78 -10.48
N LEU A 433 9.59 -11.50 -10.75
CA LEU A 433 10.03 -11.02 -12.06
C LEU A 433 11.55 -11.13 -12.28
N THR A 434 12.31 -11.68 -11.34
CA THR A 434 13.77 -11.83 -11.38
C THR A 434 14.50 -10.50 -11.62
N ILE A 435 13.99 -9.43 -11.01
CA ILE A 435 14.56 -8.09 -11.05
C ILE A 435 15.46 -7.90 -9.83
N ALA A 436 16.70 -7.48 -10.07
CA ALA A 436 17.68 -7.26 -9.02
C ALA A 436 17.31 -6.02 -8.19
N ASP A 437 17.40 -6.14 -6.87
CA ASP A 437 17.31 -5.03 -5.94
C ASP A 437 18.71 -4.71 -5.41
N PRO A 438 19.32 -3.57 -5.80
CA PRO A 438 20.66 -3.22 -5.35
C PRO A 438 20.72 -2.92 -3.84
N SER A 439 19.58 -2.69 -3.19
CA SER A 439 19.50 -2.36 -1.77
C SER A 439 19.29 -3.59 -0.87
N CYS A 440 19.05 -4.77 -1.46
CA CYS A 440 18.75 -5.99 -0.73
C CYS A 440 19.57 -7.17 -1.25
N ALA A 441 20.60 -7.55 -0.50
CA ALA A 441 21.57 -8.59 -0.87
C ALA A 441 21.15 -10.02 -0.46
N THR A 442 20.02 -10.18 0.23
CA THR A 442 19.53 -11.48 0.71
C THR A 442 18.76 -12.22 -0.38
N SER A 443 18.68 -13.55 -0.25
CA SER A 443 17.89 -14.40 -1.16
C SER A 443 16.39 -14.21 -1.00
N ASN A 444 15.91 -14.03 0.23
CA ASN A 444 14.54 -13.62 0.52
C ASN A 444 14.50 -12.10 0.74
N TRP A 445 13.70 -11.40 -0.05
CA TRP A 445 13.58 -9.94 0.03
C TRP A 445 13.10 -9.47 1.41
N ALA A 446 12.29 -10.30 2.10
CA ALA A 446 11.69 -9.94 3.37
C ALA A 446 12.75 -9.75 4.47
N ASP A 447 13.86 -10.49 4.41
CA ASP A 447 14.96 -10.39 5.38
C ASP A 447 15.69 -9.03 5.32
N CYS A 448 15.44 -8.21 4.30
CA CYS A 448 15.96 -6.84 4.21
C CYS A 448 15.06 -5.80 4.91
N VAL A 449 13.83 -6.16 5.26
CA VAL A 449 12.83 -5.22 5.81
C VAL A 449 12.26 -5.64 7.16
N ARG A 450 12.54 -6.88 7.59
CA ARG A 450 12.13 -7.43 8.89
C ARG A 450 13.17 -8.40 9.41
N SER A 451 13.20 -8.58 10.72
CA SER A 451 13.96 -9.64 11.38
C SER A 451 13.03 -10.52 12.20
N TRP A 452 13.19 -11.83 12.10
CA TRP A 452 12.47 -12.77 12.98
C TRP A 452 13.20 -12.95 14.31
N GLY A 453 12.41 -13.01 15.37
CA GLY A 453 12.80 -13.50 16.66
C GLY A 453 11.59 -14.10 17.37
N ALA A 454 11.68 -14.21 18.68
CA ALA A 454 10.64 -14.72 19.53
C ALA A 454 10.53 -13.83 20.77
N TYR A 455 9.40 -13.93 21.44
CA TYR A 455 9.16 -13.26 22.71
C TYR A 455 8.45 -14.23 23.64
N CYS A 456 8.58 -13.95 24.93
CA CYS A 456 7.84 -14.63 25.97
C CYS A 456 6.75 -13.72 26.53
N ALA A 457 5.53 -14.25 26.70
CA ALA A 457 4.48 -13.56 27.45
C ALA A 457 3.53 -14.59 28.06
N PHE A 458 3.23 -14.44 29.35
CA PHE A 458 2.24 -15.25 30.09
C PHE A 458 2.50 -16.78 29.99
N GLY A 459 3.77 -17.19 29.98
CA GLY A 459 4.18 -18.59 29.84
C GLY A 459 4.01 -19.18 28.43
N GLY A 460 3.73 -18.34 27.43
CA GLY A 460 3.66 -18.71 26.02
C GLY A 460 4.78 -18.06 25.21
N CYS A 461 5.43 -18.84 24.35
CA CYS A 461 6.36 -18.32 23.36
C CYS A 461 5.68 -18.15 22.01
N ALA A 462 5.97 -17.04 21.33
CA ALA A 462 5.58 -16.87 19.94
C ALA A 462 6.69 -16.21 19.10
N ALA A 463 6.84 -16.71 17.87
CA ALA A 463 7.68 -16.06 16.88
C ALA A 463 7.01 -14.78 16.37
N VAL A 464 7.76 -13.68 16.37
CA VAL A 464 7.30 -12.33 15.98
C VAL A 464 8.40 -11.61 15.20
N ILE A 465 8.00 -10.70 14.32
CA ILE A 465 8.95 -9.83 13.63
C ILE A 465 9.30 -8.64 14.52
N ASP A 466 10.53 -8.13 14.38
CA ASP A 466 11.04 -6.95 15.10
C ASP A 466 10.06 -5.77 15.10
N GLN A 467 9.41 -5.49 13.97
CA GLN A 467 8.47 -4.37 13.86
C GLN A 467 7.20 -4.56 14.69
N ASP A 468 6.62 -5.75 14.67
CA ASP A 468 5.44 -6.07 15.49
C ASP A 468 5.85 -6.07 16.97
N ALA A 469 7.04 -6.55 17.31
CA ALA A 469 7.52 -6.52 18.69
C ALA A 469 7.71 -5.10 19.24
N ILE A 470 8.24 -4.18 18.42
CA ILE A 470 8.37 -2.76 18.79
C ILE A 470 7.00 -2.12 18.99
N GLU A 471 6.07 -2.31 18.06
CA GLU A 471 4.73 -1.72 18.14
C GLU A 471 3.97 -2.23 19.37
N LEU A 472 4.23 -3.47 19.76
CA LEU A 472 3.58 -4.14 20.87
C LEU A 472 4.30 -3.98 22.21
N GLU A 473 5.44 -3.29 22.23
CA GLU A 473 6.30 -3.18 23.41
C GLU A 473 6.62 -4.56 24.02
N LEU A 474 6.79 -5.58 23.18
CA LEU A 474 7.13 -6.93 23.61
C LEU A 474 8.60 -7.02 24.01
N GLU A 475 8.89 -7.83 25.03
CA GLU A 475 10.24 -8.23 25.39
C GLU A 475 10.79 -9.21 24.34
N TRP A 476 11.22 -8.63 23.22
CA TRP A 476 11.74 -9.37 22.08
C TRP A 476 13.16 -9.87 22.37
N ALA A 477 13.36 -11.19 22.26
CA ALA A 477 14.64 -11.84 22.55
C ALA A 477 15.70 -11.67 21.44
N GLY A 478 15.37 -10.92 20.39
CA GLY A 478 16.29 -10.57 19.32
C GLY A 478 16.33 -11.56 18.15
N VAL A 479 17.23 -11.30 17.20
CA VAL A 479 17.33 -12.10 15.98
C VAL A 479 17.80 -13.52 16.29
N GLY A 480 17.07 -14.51 15.77
CA GLY A 480 17.46 -15.92 15.86
C GLY A 480 17.03 -16.63 17.15
N SER A 481 16.40 -15.94 18.10
CA SER A 481 15.67 -16.59 19.19
C SER A 481 14.46 -17.37 18.64
N SER A 482 14.15 -18.52 19.20
CA SER A 482 13.05 -19.39 18.78
C SER A 482 12.20 -19.84 19.97
N CYS A 483 11.10 -20.53 19.67
CA CYS A 483 10.24 -21.19 20.65
C CYS A 483 10.53 -22.69 20.75
N ASP A 484 11.76 -23.10 20.43
CA ASP A 484 12.14 -24.50 20.48
C ASP A 484 12.26 -24.95 21.94
N ASP A 485 11.78 -26.16 22.21
CA ASP A 485 11.92 -26.90 23.47
C ASP A 485 13.05 -27.92 23.25
N ASN A 486 14.31 -27.51 23.48
CA ASN A 486 15.47 -28.33 23.15
C ASN A 486 15.74 -29.41 24.21
N ASP A 487 15.27 -29.21 25.45
CA ASP A 487 15.40 -30.18 26.53
C ASP A 487 14.18 -31.11 26.69
N SER A 488 13.13 -30.86 25.89
CA SER A 488 11.88 -31.62 25.84
C SER A 488 11.12 -31.63 27.17
N ASP A 489 11.21 -30.56 27.96
CA ASP A 489 10.52 -30.42 29.24
C ASP A 489 9.03 -30.02 29.08
N GLY A 490 8.60 -29.75 27.85
CA GLY A 490 7.25 -29.34 27.50
C GLY A 490 7.06 -27.83 27.39
N TYR A 491 8.13 -27.05 27.57
CA TYR A 491 8.14 -25.60 27.50
C TYR A 491 9.24 -25.11 26.55
N PRO A 492 9.01 -24.01 25.81
CA PRO A 492 10.06 -23.40 25.01
C PRO A 492 11.24 -22.97 25.90
N ASP A 493 12.50 -23.16 25.47
CA ASP A 493 13.68 -22.72 26.24
C ASP A 493 13.64 -21.22 26.56
N LEU A 494 13.01 -20.43 25.68
CA LEU A 494 12.80 -18.99 25.84
C LEU A 494 11.71 -18.65 26.87
N CYS A 495 10.77 -19.57 27.09
CA CYS A 495 9.65 -19.45 28.01
C CYS A 495 9.59 -20.68 28.91
N PRO A 496 10.55 -20.84 29.83
CA PRO A 496 10.51 -21.94 30.78
C PRO A 496 9.15 -21.95 31.51
N PRO A 497 8.74 -23.11 32.06
CA PRO A 497 7.49 -23.22 32.80
C PRO A 497 7.33 -22.04 33.76
N LEU A 498 6.12 -21.47 33.84
CA LEU A 498 5.73 -20.68 35.01
C LEU A 498 5.99 -21.59 36.21
N GLY A 499 7.13 -21.41 36.88
CA GLY A 499 7.42 -22.22 38.04
C GLY A 499 6.30 -21.97 39.05
N ALA A 500 6.04 -22.91 39.94
CA ALA A 500 5.05 -22.68 41.00
C ALA A 500 5.32 -21.37 41.79
N ALA A 501 6.56 -20.88 41.71
CA ALA A 501 7.08 -19.65 42.27
C ALA A 501 6.90 -18.36 41.42
N ASP A 502 6.48 -18.43 40.15
CA ASP A 502 6.14 -17.25 39.34
C ASP A 502 4.70 -16.80 39.69
N PHE A 503 4.60 -15.91 40.66
CA PHE A 503 3.33 -15.47 41.25
C PHE A 503 2.69 -14.34 40.45
N ASN A 504 3.49 -13.49 39.81
CA ASN A 504 3.01 -12.37 39.01
C ASN A 504 2.71 -12.76 37.55
N ARG A 505 3.15 -13.95 37.12
CA ARG A 505 2.97 -14.60 35.81
C ARG A 505 3.64 -13.84 34.67
N ASP A 506 4.76 -13.19 34.94
CA ASP A 506 5.56 -12.51 33.91
C ASP A 506 6.52 -13.44 33.17
N GLY A 507 6.65 -14.69 33.61
CA GLY A 507 7.51 -15.71 33.00
C GLY A 507 8.89 -15.83 33.63
N PHE A 508 9.20 -15.00 34.63
CA PHE A 508 10.45 -15.06 35.39
C PHE A 508 10.15 -15.41 36.86
N ILE A 509 11.18 -15.85 37.60
CA ILE A 509 11.08 -16.05 39.05
C ILE A 509 12.13 -15.15 39.67
N ASP A 510 11.70 -13.92 39.97
CA ASP A 510 12.61 -12.82 40.27
C ASP A 510 12.22 -12.02 41.54
N ALA A 511 12.74 -10.80 41.67
CA ALA A 511 12.45 -9.96 42.82
C ALA A 511 10.96 -9.54 42.93
N GLY A 512 10.23 -9.48 41.83
CA GLY A 512 8.80 -9.23 41.78
C GLY A 512 8.02 -10.34 42.49
N ASP A 513 8.31 -11.61 42.18
CA ASP A 513 7.68 -12.76 42.83
C ASP A 513 8.13 -12.93 44.27
N LEU A 514 9.39 -12.61 44.58
CA LEU A 514 9.86 -12.60 45.97
C LEU A 514 9.04 -11.62 46.81
N ALA A 515 8.69 -10.46 46.26
CA ALA A 515 7.84 -9.50 46.96
C ALA A 515 6.43 -10.06 47.21
N TYR A 516 5.87 -10.83 46.27
CA TYR A 516 4.61 -11.56 46.46
C TYR A 516 4.71 -12.59 47.59
N LEU A 517 5.74 -13.43 47.58
CA LEU A 517 5.97 -14.45 48.61
C LEU A 517 6.12 -13.83 50.00
N LEU A 518 6.96 -12.80 50.13
CA LEU A 518 7.19 -12.10 51.40
C LEU A 518 5.94 -11.35 51.88
N GLY A 519 5.12 -10.82 50.96
CA GLY A 519 3.83 -10.22 51.29
C GLY A 519 2.80 -11.23 51.81
N ALA A 520 2.92 -12.49 51.39
CA ALA A 520 2.06 -13.59 51.83
C ALA A 520 2.58 -14.32 53.08
N TRP A 521 3.69 -13.88 53.68
CA TRP A 521 4.33 -14.58 54.78
C TRP A 521 3.39 -14.85 55.97
N GLY A 522 3.33 -16.11 56.41
CA GLY A 522 2.46 -16.57 57.50
C GLY A 522 0.98 -16.69 57.13
N GLN A 523 0.58 -16.45 55.88
CA GLN A 523 -0.80 -16.66 55.44
C GLN A 523 -1.09 -18.15 55.22
N LEU A 524 -2.33 -18.54 55.52
CA LEU A 524 -2.81 -19.91 55.32
C LEU A 524 -3.47 -20.06 53.94
N ASN A 525 -3.28 -21.21 53.29
CA ASN A 525 -3.85 -21.53 51.97
C ASN A 525 -3.56 -20.46 50.90
N SER A 526 -2.38 -19.84 50.97
CA SER A 526 -1.93 -18.87 49.97
C SER A 526 -1.47 -19.59 48.71
N ALA A 527 -1.58 -18.92 47.56
CA ALA A 527 -0.95 -19.40 46.33
C ALA A 527 0.58 -19.44 46.42
N ALA A 528 1.17 -18.74 47.40
CA ALA A 528 2.61 -18.73 47.67
C ALA A 528 3.11 -19.85 48.61
N ASP A 529 2.22 -20.76 49.04
CA ASP A 529 2.59 -21.98 49.76
C ASP A 529 3.04 -23.05 48.74
N LEU A 530 4.34 -23.02 48.45
CA LEU A 530 5.00 -23.91 47.49
C LEU A 530 5.23 -25.31 48.06
N SER A 531 5.42 -25.40 49.38
CA SER A 531 5.65 -26.64 50.13
C SER A 531 4.37 -27.45 50.33
N GLY A 532 3.21 -26.79 50.31
CA GLY A 532 1.90 -27.40 50.52
C GLY A 532 1.63 -27.78 51.98
N ASP A 533 2.35 -27.19 52.94
CA ASP A 533 2.18 -27.47 54.36
C ASP A 533 1.01 -26.70 55.00
N GLY A 534 0.39 -25.79 54.24
CA GLY A 534 -0.76 -24.99 54.60
C GLY A 534 -0.42 -23.57 55.05
N VAL A 535 0.86 -23.16 55.14
CA VAL A 535 1.29 -21.82 55.57
C VAL A 535 2.53 -21.32 54.80
N VAL A 536 2.53 -20.06 54.38
CA VAL A 536 3.73 -19.49 53.72
C VAL A 536 4.85 -19.22 54.73
N GLY A 537 6.02 -19.78 54.51
CA GLY A 537 7.17 -19.67 55.41
C GLY A 537 8.52 -19.93 54.76
N ALA A 538 9.49 -20.31 55.60
CA ALA A 538 10.89 -20.43 55.20
C ALA A 538 11.15 -21.57 54.21
N GLU A 539 10.32 -22.62 54.25
CA GLU A 539 10.43 -23.75 53.33
C GLU A 539 9.99 -23.34 51.91
N ASP A 540 8.93 -22.54 51.78
CA ASP A 540 8.52 -21.96 50.50
C ASP A 540 9.57 -21.01 49.94
N LEU A 541 10.16 -20.15 50.79
CA LEU A 541 11.26 -19.28 50.37
C LEU A 541 12.47 -20.06 49.86
N ALA A 542 12.80 -21.20 50.50
CA ALA A 542 13.90 -22.04 50.05
C ALA A 542 13.61 -22.69 48.69
N GLN A 543 12.37 -23.14 48.47
CA GLN A 543 11.94 -23.67 47.16
C GLN A 543 11.91 -22.58 46.08
N PHE A 544 11.43 -21.39 46.43
CA PHE A 544 11.45 -20.20 45.57
C PHE A 544 12.87 -19.83 45.15
N LEU A 545 13.81 -19.71 46.09
CA LEU A 545 15.20 -19.37 45.80
C LEU A 545 15.92 -20.47 44.98
N ALA A 546 15.50 -21.73 45.13
CA ALA A 546 16.02 -22.82 44.32
C ALA A 546 15.50 -22.77 42.86
N ALA A 547 14.33 -22.16 42.65
CA ALA A 547 13.75 -21.91 41.34
C ALA A 547 14.10 -20.52 40.78
N TRP A 548 14.86 -19.70 41.50
CA TRP A 548 15.21 -18.33 41.11
C TRP A 548 15.96 -18.33 39.76
N ASN A 549 15.42 -17.61 38.79
CA ASN A 549 15.99 -17.50 37.45
C ASN A 549 15.81 -16.06 36.93
N PRO A 550 16.82 -15.20 37.13
CA PRO A 550 16.75 -13.77 36.86
C PRO A 550 17.08 -13.41 35.40
#